data_AF-A0A851V739-F1
#
_entry.id   AF-A0A851V739-F1
#
_cell.length_a   1.000
_cell.length_b   1.000
_cell.length_c   1.000
_cell.angle_alpha   90.00
_cell.angle_beta   90.00
_cell.angle_gamma   90.00
#
_symmetry.space_group_name_H-M   'P 1'
#
loop_
_entity.id
_entity.type
_entity.pdbx_description
1 polymer ?
#
loop_
_entity_poly.entity_id
_entity_poly.type
_entity_poly.pdbx_seq_one_letter_code
_entity_poly.pdbx_strand_id
1 'polypeptide(L)'
;FFQKTLAAVKSWFTLFGWPNGQNPISIPHSLRRDACIVQLTVAQEKNFKRKVDKDKCFYDMLLHLNGQPIPGIAASQSLSPDPVERMFQLHWQHSELLSFLKSQGAYLSHVMPEFLLTPEDYEIWTEVNTGLRVGSMRSSGKLSSRHIFVLENRAFETMSKRAWTDVLLQMYKVFVLPRVSSRIFPDPLSLESLQNMPGIKSEPLCSNIYSRYERAILIWLNKNYEKNRQIVWKDSQRGGIPPMRWIVNFDQDLLDGLVLAAQMASYCPYLIPTHFIKMYTDPRTHEQFLHNSLILVKALHAINLDIDIKV
;
A
#
# COMPACT_ATOMS: atom_id res chain seq x y z
N PHE A 1 -13.04 -8.75 2.81
CA PHE A 1 -11.64 -8.35 3.10
C PHE A 1 -10.94 -7.82 1.84
N PHE A 2 -10.62 -8.65 0.84
CA PHE A 2 -9.84 -8.25 -0.36
C PHE A 2 -10.29 -6.95 -1.04
N GLN A 3 -11.58 -6.75 -1.30
CA GLN A 3 -12.06 -5.51 -1.95
C GLN A 3 -11.78 -4.24 -1.13
N LYS A 4 -11.85 -4.32 0.21
CA LYS A 4 -11.52 -3.20 1.09
C LYS A 4 -10.02 -2.91 1.04
N THR A 5 -9.19 -3.95 1.08
CA THR A 5 -7.72 -3.83 0.93
C THR A 5 -7.35 -3.22 -0.42
N LEU A 6 -7.94 -3.71 -1.51
CA LEU A 6 -7.74 -3.19 -2.85
C LEU A 6 -8.09 -1.69 -2.94
N ALA A 7 -9.24 -1.29 -2.38
CA ALA A 7 -9.65 0.11 -2.35
C ALA A 7 -8.65 0.97 -1.58
N ALA A 8 -8.22 0.53 -0.39
CA ALA A 8 -7.23 1.25 0.42
C ALA A 8 -5.88 1.40 -0.29
N VAL A 9 -5.38 0.32 -0.90
CA VAL A 9 -4.14 0.33 -1.70
C VAL A 9 -4.27 1.28 -2.87
N LYS A 10 -5.37 1.19 -3.63
CA LYS A 10 -5.63 2.10 -4.75
C LYS A 10 -5.64 3.56 -4.31
N SER A 11 -6.37 3.89 -3.25
CA SER A 11 -6.46 5.28 -2.75
C SER A 11 -5.10 5.78 -2.28
N TRP A 12 -4.36 4.99 -1.50
CA TRP A 12 -3.05 5.41 -1.01
C TRP A 12 -2.05 5.69 -2.14
N PHE A 13 -1.90 4.77 -3.10
CA PHE A 13 -0.97 4.97 -4.22
C PHE A 13 -1.45 6.05 -5.18
N THR A 14 -2.75 6.25 -5.33
CA THR A 14 -3.30 7.38 -6.08
C THR A 14 -2.87 8.71 -5.47
N LEU A 15 -2.88 8.83 -4.14
CA LEU A 15 -2.60 10.08 -3.45
C LEU A 15 -1.09 10.34 -3.29
N PHE A 16 -0.30 9.29 -3.04
CA PHE A 16 1.06 9.42 -2.54
C PHE A 16 2.11 8.66 -3.36
N GLY A 17 1.72 7.98 -4.44
CA GLY A 17 2.65 7.19 -5.25
C GLY A 17 3.61 8.03 -6.11
N TRP A 18 3.23 9.25 -6.47
CA TRP A 18 3.98 10.08 -7.43
C TRP A 18 4.42 11.42 -6.83
N PRO A 19 5.56 11.98 -7.29
CA PRO A 19 6.09 13.24 -6.77
C PRO A 19 5.23 14.46 -7.12
N ASN A 20 4.52 14.41 -8.25
CA ASN A 20 3.73 15.53 -8.78
C ASN A 20 2.29 15.58 -8.22
N GLY A 21 2.02 14.85 -7.14
CA GLY A 21 0.70 14.77 -6.49
C GLY A 21 -0.14 13.60 -6.98
N GLN A 22 -1.47 13.78 -6.96
CA GLN A 22 -2.41 12.68 -7.19
C GLN A 22 -2.31 12.12 -8.61
N ASN A 23 -2.21 10.79 -8.73
CA ASN A 23 -2.25 10.06 -9.99
C ASN A 23 -3.22 8.88 -9.92
N PRO A 24 -4.47 9.02 -10.39
CA PRO A 24 -5.48 7.97 -10.30
C PRO A 24 -5.07 6.67 -11.01
N ILE A 25 -4.99 5.57 -10.24
CA ILE A 25 -4.64 4.26 -10.77
C ILE A 25 -5.85 3.31 -10.85
N SER A 26 -5.76 2.35 -11.76
CA SER A 26 -6.64 1.18 -11.85
C SER A 26 -5.81 -0.09 -11.70
N ILE A 27 -6.08 -0.88 -10.67
CA ILE A 27 -5.36 -2.13 -10.40
C ILE A 27 -6.14 -3.29 -11.03
N PRO A 28 -5.53 -4.08 -11.94
CA PRO A 28 -4.14 -4.05 -12.38
C PRO A 28 -3.89 -3.25 -13.68
N HIS A 29 -4.95 -2.75 -14.35
CA HIS A 29 -4.87 -2.21 -15.71
C HIS A 29 -3.86 -1.08 -15.94
N SER A 30 -3.82 -0.06 -15.08
CA SER A 30 -2.83 1.04 -15.19
C SER A 30 -1.41 0.54 -15.02
N LEU A 31 -1.16 -0.30 -14.00
CA LEU A 31 0.18 -0.82 -13.70
C LEU A 31 0.74 -1.68 -14.84
N ARG A 32 -0.12 -2.49 -15.47
CA ARG A 32 0.22 -3.29 -16.66
C ARG A 32 0.51 -2.41 -17.88
N ARG A 33 -0.32 -1.39 -18.09
CA ARG A 33 -0.21 -0.45 -19.21
C ARG A 33 1.03 0.43 -19.08
N ASP A 34 1.37 0.84 -17.87
CA ASP A 34 2.46 1.75 -17.58
C ASP A 34 3.83 1.04 -17.59
N ALA A 35 3.88 -0.24 -17.23
CA ALA A 35 5.05 -1.10 -17.50
C ALA A 35 5.32 -1.26 -19.01
N CYS A 36 4.30 -1.01 -19.84
CA CYS A 36 4.32 -1.24 -21.28
C CYS A 36 4.54 0.04 -22.12
N ILE A 37 4.53 1.25 -21.54
CA ILE A 37 4.52 2.50 -22.31
C ILE A 37 5.61 3.48 -21.89
N VAL A 38 6.73 3.41 -22.62
CA VAL A 38 7.48 4.61 -23.05
C VAL A 38 7.27 4.87 -24.57
N GLN A 39 6.49 4.05 -25.28
CA GLN A 39 6.63 3.92 -26.74
C GLN A 39 5.52 4.41 -27.67
N LEU A 40 4.34 4.83 -27.20
CA LEU A 40 3.26 5.15 -28.15
C LEU A 40 3.39 6.49 -28.88
N THR A 41 4.46 7.26 -28.71
CA THR A 41 4.62 8.58 -29.38
C THR A 41 5.75 8.66 -30.41
N VAL A 42 6.53 7.61 -30.64
CA VAL A 42 7.65 7.67 -31.62
C VAL A 42 7.38 6.85 -32.90
N ALA A 43 6.46 5.88 -32.87
CA ALA A 43 6.25 4.97 -34.01
C ALA A 43 5.06 5.30 -34.93
N GLN A 44 4.27 6.36 -34.67
CA GLN A 44 3.20 6.78 -35.59
C GLN A 44 3.22 8.29 -35.81
N GLU A 45 3.78 8.70 -36.94
CA GLU A 45 3.58 10.04 -37.49
C GLU A 45 2.11 10.23 -37.93
N LYS A 46 1.63 11.46 -37.72
CA LYS A 46 0.38 12.09 -38.23
C LYS A 46 -0.92 11.74 -37.48
N ASN A 47 -1.31 12.72 -36.67
CA ASN A 47 -2.68 12.97 -36.17
C ASN A 47 -3.19 12.07 -35.04
N PHE A 48 -2.61 12.13 -33.84
CA PHE A 48 -3.33 12.20 -32.56
C PHE A 48 -2.29 12.34 -31.42
N LYS A 49 -1.97 13.59 -31.03
CA LYS A 49 -1.10 13.85 -29.87
C LYS A 49 -1.87 13.59 -28.58
N ARG A 50 -1.98 12.34 -28.14
CA ARG A 50 -2.25 12.07 -26.72
C ARG A 50 -0.92 12.26 -25.99
N LYS A 51 -0.71 13.45 -25.42
CA LYS A 51 0.36 13.72 -24.45
C LYS A 51 0.15 12.74 -23.29
N VAL A 52 0.81 11.59 -23.32
CA VAL A 52 0.99 10.76 -22.13
C VAL A 52 2.06 11.48 -21.33
N ASP A 53 1.68 12.02 -20.17
CA ASP A 53 2.65 12.57 -19.22
C ASP A 53 3.68 11.47 -18.93
N LYS A 54 4.93 11.72 -19.29
CA LYS A 54 6.04 10.80 -19.05
C LYS A 54 6.26 10.52 -17.56
N ASP A 55 5.71 11.35 -16.68
CA ASP A 55 5.95 11.35 -15.23
C ASP A 55 4.92 10.52 -14.43
N LYS A 56 4.19 9.60 -15.09
CA LYS A 56 3.07 8.85 -14.50
C LYS A 56 3.21 7.34 -14.56
N CYS A 57 4.38 6.81 -14.92
CA CYS A 57 4.61 5.38 -15.03
C CYS A 57 4.79 4.72 -13.65
N PHE A 58 4.53 3.41 -13.57
CA PHE A 58 4.82 2.56 -12.41
C PHE A 58 6.29 2.67 -11.95
N TYR A 59 7.24 2.71 -12.88
CA TYR A 59 8.66 2.83 -12.54
C TYR A 59 9.03 4.20 -11.96
N ASP A 60 8.32 5.27 -12.34
CA ASP A 60 8.49 6.60 -11.73
C ASP A 60 7.98 6.60 -10.28
N MET A 61 6.84 5.96 -10.02
CA MET A 61 6.34 5.74 -8.66
C MET A 61 7.35 4.95 -7.84
N LEU A 62 7.92 3.88 -8.41
CA LEU A 62 8.91 3.10 -7.70
C LEU A 62 10.18 3.92 -7.42
N LEU A 63 10.66 4.72 -8.37
CA LEU A 63 11.78 5.64 -8.17
C LEU A 63 11.47 6.67 -7.08
N HIS A 64 10.25 7.22 -7.05
CA HIS A 64 9.81 8.16 -6.03
C HIS A 64 9.78 7.55 -4.62
N LEU A 65 9.29 6.31 -4.50
CA LEU A 65 9.16 5.61 -3.22
C LEU A 65 10.50 5.05 -2.72
N ASN A 66 11.32 4.51 -3.61
CA ASN A 66 12.63 3.95 -3.27
C ASN A 66 13.74 5.02 -3.19
N GLY A 67 13.58 6.13 -3.90
CA GLY A 67 14.59 7.19 -4.04
C GLY A 67 15.77 6.81 -4.95
N GLN A 68 15.81 5.58 -5.46
CA GLN A 68 16.86 5.04 -6.34
C GLN A 68 16.22 4.18 -7.45
N PRO A 69 16.83 4.12 -8.65
CA PRO A 69 16.37 3.22 -9.72
C PRO A 69 16.59 1.75 -9.34
N ILE A 70 15.83 0.84 -9.95
CA ILE A 70 16.08 -0.59 -9.78
C ILE A 70 17.39 -0.94 -10.50
N PRO A 71 18.33 -1.64 -9.84
CA PRO A 71 19.49 -2.20 -10.52
C PRO A 71 19.07 -3.13 -11.66
N GLY A 72 19.56 -2.87 -12.87
CA GLY A 72 19.28 -3.71 -14.05
C GLY A 72 18.09 -3.28 -14.91
N ILE A 73 17.12 -2.52 -14.38
CA ILE A 73 16.00 -2.00 -15.19
C ILE A 73 16.24 -0.52 -15.46
N ALA A 74 16.57 -0.18 -16.71
CA ALA A 74 16.59 1.22 -17.13
C ALA A 74 15.14 1.73 -17.24
N ALA A 75 14.81 2.80 -16.49
CA ALA A 75 13.49 3.42 -16.49
C ALA A 75 13.01 3.89 -17.88
N SER A 76 13.92 4.00 -18.86
CA SER A 76 13.66 4.48 -20.22
C SER A 76 13.87 3.41 -21.30
N GLN A 77 13.93 2.12 -20.96
CA GLN A 77 14.15 1.08 -21.97
C GLN A 77 12.93 0.95 -22.89
N SER A 78 13.19 1.05 -24.19
CA SER A 78 12.19 0.87 -25.25
C SER A 78 11.85 -0.62 -25.40
N LEU A 79 10.56 -0.98 -25.42
CA LEU A 79 10.13 -2.37 -25.67
C LEU A 79 10.30 -2.77 -27.14
N SER A 80 10.43 -4.05 -27.42
CA SER A 80 10.45 -4.53 -28.80
C SER A 80 9.07 -4.34 -29.47
N PRO A 81 9.01 -3.94 -30.75
CA PRO A 81 7.77 -4.00 -31.52
C PRO A 81 7.33 -5.45 -31.79
N ASP A 82 8.24 -6.42 -31.73
CA ASP A 82 7.90 -7.83 -31.85
C ASP A 82 7.16 -8.31 -30.59
N PRO A 83 5.93 -8.86 -30.72
CA PRO A 83 5.14 -9.25 -29.55
C PRO A 83 5.79 -10.33 -28.67
N VAL A 84 6.57 -11.24 -29.25
CA VAL A 84 7.23 -12.33 -28.50
C VAL A 84 8.42 -11.79 -27.73
N GLU A 85 9.28 -11.01 -28.40
CA GLU A 85 10.40 -10.32 -27.74
C GLU A 85 9.92 -9.36 -26.65
N ARG A 86 8.85 -8.58 -26.91
CA ARG A 86 8.24 -7.69 -25.91
C ARG A 86 7.77 -8.45 -24.69
N MET A 87 7.06 -9.55 -24.89
CA MET A 87 6.60 -10.41 -23.80
C MET A 87 7.79 -10.90 -22.95
N PHE A 88 8.85 -11.39 -23.58
CA PHE A 88 10.05 -11.85 -22.86
C PHE A 88 10.74 -10.72 -22.09
N GLN A 89 10.82 -9.52 -22.68
CA GLN A 89 11.36 -8.34 -22.02
C GLN A 89 10.55 -7.97 -20.77
N LEU A 90 9.21 -7.89 -20.89
CA LEU A 90 8.32 -7.59 -19.77
C LEU A 90 8.41 -8.66 -18.67
N HIS A 91 8.40 -9.93 -19.05
CA HIS A 91 8.55 -11.04 -18.10
C HIS A 91 9.88 -10.95 -17.34
N TRP A 92 10.98 -10.65 -18.03
CA TRP A 92 12.28 -10.44 -17.40
C TRP A 92 12.27 -9.23 -16.46
N GLN A 93 11.75 -8.08 -16.89
CA GLN A 93 11.63 -6.87 -16.06
C GLN A 93 10.81 -7.14 -14.79
N HIS A 94 9.69 -7.85 -14.89
CA HIS A 94 8.89 -8.26 -13.75
C HIS A 94 9.65 -9.22 -12.82
N SER A 95 10.48 -10.11 -13.38
CA SER A 95 11.34 -11.00 -12.59
C SER A 95 12.37 -10.21 -11.78
N GLU A 96 13.02 -9.23 -12.40
CA GLU A 96 13.98 -8.34 -11.73
C GLU A 96 13.32 -7.46 -10.68
N LEU A 97 12.13 -6.91 -10.95
CA LEU A 97 11.32 -6.18 -9.97
C LEU A 97 11.02 -7.04 -8.74
N LEU A 98 10.52 -8.26 -8.95
CA LEU A 98 10.18 -9.16 -7.85
C LEU A 98 11.43 -9.58 -7.06
N SER A 99 12.55 -9.82 -7.74
CA SER A 99 13.85 -10.12 -7.11
C SER A 99 14.33 -8.94 -6.26
N PHE A 100 14.28 -7.73 -6.81
CA PHE A 100 14.64 -6.50 -6.11
C PHE A 100 13.78 -6.30 -4.86
N LEU A 101 12.45 -6.39 -4.96
CA LEU A 101 11.56 -6.26 -3.81
C LEU A 101 11.88 -7.31 -2.73
N LYS A 102 12.13 -8.56 -3.12
CA LYS A 102 12.53 -9.64 -2.18
C LYS A 102 13.85 -9.30 -1.48
N SER A 103 14.82 -8.72 -2.18
CA SER A 103 16.09 -8.25 -1.57
C SER A 103 15.88 -7.15 -0.53
N GLN A 104 14.81 -6.36 -0.66
CA GLN A 104 14.40 -5.34 0.32
C GLN A 104 13.53 -5.90 1.46
N GLY A 105 13.30 -7.22 1.50
CA GLY A 105 12.52 -7.89 2.54
C GLY A 105 11.04 -8.10 2.21
N ALA A 106 10.62 -7.91 0.95
CA ALA A 106 9.26 -8.22 0.52
C ALA A 106 9.01 -9.74 0.48
N TYR A 107 7.84 -10.17 0.94
CA TYR A 107 7.42 -11.57 0.84
C TYR A 107 6.49 -11.77 -0.38
N LEU A 108 7.09 -12.16 -1.50
CA LEU A 108 6.42 -12.35 -2.80
C LEU A 108 6.78 -13.71 -3.43
N SER A 109 6.91 -14.76 -2.61
CA SER A 109 7.24 -16.11 -3.10
C SER A 109 6.13 -16.72 -3.95
N HIS A 110 4.88 -16.27 -3.75
CA HIS A 110 3.69 -16.72 -4.48
C HIS A 110 3.38 -15.93 -5.76
N VAL A 111 3.99 -14.76 -5.94
CA VAL A 111 3.77 -13.92 -7.13
C VAL A 111 4.78 -14.30 -8.21
N MET A 112 4.27 -14.75 -9.35
CA MET A 112 5.08 -15.08 -10.54
C MET A 112 5.09 -13.92 -11.54
N PRO A 113 6.17 -13.72 -12.31
CA PRO A 113 6.30 -12.62 -13.27
C PRO A 113 5.18 -12.58 -14.32
N GLU A 114 4.74 -13.73 -14.81
CA GLU A 114 3.69 -13.87 -15.82
C GLU A 114 2.32 -13.34 -15.35
N PHE A 115 2.06 -13.32 -14.03
CA PHE A 115 0.83 -12.74 -13.48
C PHE A 115 0.82 -11.21 -13.50
N LEU A 116 1.96 -10.59 -13.77
CA LEU A 116 2.08 -9.13 -13.90
C LEU A 116 1.88 -8.64 -15.35
N LEU A 117 1.82 -9.55 -16.32
CA LEU A 117 1.64 -9.25 -17.75
C LEU A 117 0.21 -8.74 -18.08
N THR A 118 0.09 -8.12 -19.26
CA THR A 118 -1.21 -7.89 -19.91
C THR A 118 -1.85 -9.23 -20.31
N PRO A 119 -3.18 -9.32 -20.49
CA PRO A 119 -3.83 -10.54 -20.98
C PRO A 119 -3.23 -10.99 -22.32
N GLU A 120 -2.96 -10.04 -23.21
CA GLU A 120 -2.39 -10.31 -24.52
C GLU A 120 -0.98 -10.89 -24.40
N ASP A 121 -0.11 -10.30 -23.59
CA ASP A 121 1.26 -10.82 -23.40
C ASP A 121 1.27 -12.14 -22.59
N TYR A 122 0.29 -12.37 -21.71
CA TYR A 122 0.12 -13.65 -21.01
C TYR A 122 -0.32 -14.78 -21.95
N GLU A 123 -1.24 -14.52 -22.87
CA GLU A 123 -1.63 -15.46 -23.92
C GLU A 123 -0.39 -15.85 -24.76
N ILE A 124 0.41 -14.86 -25.18
CA ILE A 124 1.68 -15.09 -25.87
C ILE A 124 2.64 -15.94 -25.04
N TRP A 125 2.81 -15.64 -23.76
CA TRP A 125 3.67 -16.40 -22.84
C TRP A 125 3.21 -17.85 -22.69
N THR A 126 1.90 -18.08 -22.57
CA THR A 126 1.35 -19.44 -22.44
C THR A 126 1.51 -20.24 -23.74
N GLU A 127 1.25 -19.66 -24.91
CA GLU A 127 1.45 -20.31 -26.21
C GLU A 127 2.91 -20.73 -26.44
N VAL A 128 3.87 -19.88 -26.09
CA VAL A 128 5.30 -20.15 -26.24
C VAL A 128 5.74 -21.27 -25.29
N ASN A 129 5.30 -21.23 -24.03
CA ASN A 129 5.74 -22.21 -23.03
C ASN A 129 5.00 -23.56 -23.09
N THR A 130 3.81 -23.61 -23.69
CA THR A 130 3.10 -24.87 -23.97
C THR A 130 3.50 -25.49 -25.32
N GLY A 131 4.34 -24.80 -26.10
CA GLY A 131 4.78 -25.25 -27.42
C GLY A 131 3.72 -25.11 -28.52
N LEU A 132 2.57 -24.49 -28.23
CA LEU A 132 1.49 -24.27 -29.21
C LEU A 132 1.88 -23.27 -30.30
N ARG A 133 2.85 -22.38 -30.04
CA ARG A 133 3.29 -21.36 -31.00
C ARG A 133 4.45 -21.75 -31.91
N VAL A 134 5.19 -22.84 -31.61
CA VAL A 134 6.48 -23.08 -32.27
C VAL A 134 6.36 -24.10 -33.41
N GLY A 135 5.99 -23.59 -34.58
CA GLY A 135 6.56 -24.02 -35.85
C GLY A 135 7.59 -22.96 -36.29
N SER A 136 8.89 -23.30 -36.26
CA SER A 136 10.06 -22.50 -36.69
C SER A 136 10.82 -21.71 -35.61
N MET A 137 12.06 -22.17 -35.34
CA MET A 137 13.28 -21.46 -34.83
C MET A 137 13.19 -20.70 -33.48
N ARG A 138 14.08 -20.83 -32.49
CA ARG A 138 15.40 -21.45 -32.33
C ARG A 138 15.54 -21.99 -30.89
N SER A 139 16.42 -22.98 -30.76
CA SER A 139 16.97 -23.49 -29.51
C SER A 139 17.62 -22.39 -28.65
N SER A 140 17.05 -22.10 -27.48
CA SER A 140 17.79 -21.63 -26.31
C SER A 140 16.89 -21.75 -25.09
N GLY A 141 17.22 -22.69 -24.20
CA GLY A 141 16.57 -22.84 -22.90
C GLY A 141 15.31 -23.69 -22.93
N LYS A 142 15.46 -25.00 -22.70
CA LYS A 142 14.40 -25.82 -22.09
C LYS A 142 14.08 -25.18 -20.74
N LEU A 143 13.12 -24.24 -20.68
CA LEU A 143 12.59 -23.76 -19.42
C LEU A 143 11.86 -24.95 -18.79
N SER A 144 12.23 -25.24 -17.54
CA SER A 144 11.94 -26.44 -16.77
C SER A 144 10.62 -27.17 -17.09
N SER A 145 10.66 -28.49 -17.01
CA SER A 145 9.52 -29.43 -17.01
C SER A 145 8.54 -29.25 -15.83
N ARG A 146 8.18 -28.01 -15.49
CA ARG A 146 7.08 -27.69 -14.61
C ARG A 146 5.80 -27.78 -15.43
N HIS A 147 4.82 -28.52 -14.93
CA HIS A 147 3.46 -28.43 -15.46
C HIS A 147 3.00 -26.97 -15.34
N ILE A 148 2.92 -26.29 -16.48
CA ILE A 148 2.43 -24.91 -16.54
C ILE A 148 0.91 -24.99 -16.49
N PHE A 149 0.35 -24.52 -15.38
CA PHE A 149 -1.09 -24.37 -15.26
C PHE A 149 -1.52 -23.09 -15.99
N VAL A 150 -2.04 -23.26 -17.19
CA VAL A 150 -2.63 -22.16 -17.98
C VAL A 150 -3.96 -21.77 -17.35
N LEU A 151 -4.10 -20.50 -17.00
CA LEU A 151 -5.34 -19.96 -16.43
C LEU A 151 -6.25 -19.48 -17.56
N GLU A 152 -7.55 -19.77 -17.43
CA GLU A 152 -8.57 -19.12 -18.25
C GLU A 152 -8.56 -17.60 -18.02
N ASN A 153 -8.95 -16.82 -19.03
CA ASN A 153 -8.84 -15.35 -19.02
C ASN A 153 -9.45 -14.69 -17.75
N ARG A 154 -10.64 -15.12 -17.31
CA ARG A 154 -11.28 -14.60 -16.08
C ARG A 154 -10.48 -14.93 -14.80
N ALA A 155 -9.91 -16.14 -14.74
CA ALA A 155 -9.08 -16.59 -13.63
C ALA A 155 -7.74 -15.84 -13.63
N PHE A 156 -7.14 -15.64 -14.80
CA PHE A 156 -5.94 -14.83 -14.98
C PHE A 156 -6.15 -13.39 -14.52
N GLU A 157 -7.24 -12.73 -14.94
CA GLU A 157 -7.54 -11.36 -14.50
C GLU A 157 -7.66 -11.24 -12.97
N THR A 158 -8.31 -12.21 -12.34
CA THR A 158 -8.42 -12.28 -10.88
C THR A 158 -7.04 -12.48 -10.23
N MET A 159 -6.23 -13.37 -10.79
CA MET A 159 -4.87 -13.65 -10.31
C MET A 159 -3.96 -12.42 -10.47
N SER A 160 -3.95 -11.80 -11.65
CA SER A 160 -3.17 -10.62 -11.96
C SER A 160 -3.53 -9.44 -11.05
N LYS A 161 -4.82 -9.24 -10.81
CA LYS A 161 -5.30 -8.21 -9.88
C LYS A 161 -4.78 -8.43 -8.47
N ARG A 162 -4.81 -9.68 -7.99
CA ARG A 162 -4.30 -10.05 -6.68
C ARG A 162 -2.78 -9.89 -6.60
N ALA A 163 -2.05 -10.38 -7.60
CA ALA A 163 -0.60 -10.26 -7.71
C ALA A 163 -0.13 -8.80 -7.64
N TRP A 164 -0.72 -7.91 -8.44
CA TRP A 164 -0.41 -6.48 -8.41
C TRP A 164 -0.77 -5.81 -7.08
N THR A 165 -1.89 -6.21 -6.46
CA THR A 165 -2.27 -5.72 -5.13
C THR A 165 -1.23 -6.11 -4.08
N ASP A 166 -0.78 -7.36 -4.11
CA ASP A 166 0.23 -7.89 -3.19
C ASP A 166 1.59 -7.21 -3.42
N VAL A 167 1.99 -6.97 -4.67
CA VAL A 167 3.20 -6.19 -5.01
C VAL A 167 3.14 -4.80 -4.39
N LEU A 168 2.03 -4.07 -4.57
CA LEU A 168 1.87 -2.74 -4.00
C LEU A 168 1.87 -2.74 -2.47
N LEU A 169 1.22 -3.72 -1.82
CA LEU A 169 1.26 -3.87 -0.37
C LEU A 169 2.69 -4.11 0.15
N GLN A 170 3.45 -4.96 -0.53
CA GLN A 170 4.84 -5.21 -0.16
C GLN A 170 5.71 -3.98 -0.43
N MET A 171 5.51 -3.25 -1.52
CA MET A 171 6.18 -1.96 -1.77
C MET A 171 5.93 -0.96 -0.65
N TYR A 172 4.68 -0.83 -0.18
CA TYR A 172 4.35 0.00 0.97
C TYR A 172 5.14 -0.45 2.22
N LYS A 173 5.17 -1.76 2.48
CA LYS A 173 5.89 -2.34 3.60
C LYS A 173 7.40 -2.09 3.55
N VAL A 174 8.03 -2.18 2.38
CA VAL A 174 9.50 -2.07 2.25
C VAL A 174 10.00 -0.65 1.99
N PHE A 175 9.16 0.25 1.46
CA PHE A 175 9.60 1.61 1.10
C PHE A 175 8.95 2.73 1.91
N VAL A 176 7.74 2.51 2.43
CA VAL A 176 6.98 3.55 3.14
C VAL A 176 7.09 3.38 4.65
N LEU A 177 6.79 2.19 5.18
CA LEU A 177 6.90 1.94 6.62
C LEU A 177 8.29 2.24 7.21
N PRO A 178 9.41 1.98 6.52
CA PRO A 178 10.72 2.33 7.05
C PRO A 178 10.97 3.83 7.25
N ARG A 179 10.16 4.69 6.60
CA ARG A 179 10.22 6.14 6.79
C ARG A 179 9.67 6.60 8.14
N VAL A 180 8.98 5.72 8.88
CA VAL A 180 8.60 5.97 10.27
C VAL A 180 9.89 6.03 11.11
N SER A 181 10.36 7.26 11.35
CA SER A 181 11.64 7.53 12.00
C SER A 181 11.64 7.09 13.46
N SER A 182 12.68 6.39 13.88
CA SER A 182 12.96 6.14 15.30
C SER A 182 13.26 7.42 16.07
N ARG A 183 13.59 8.54 15.40
CA ARG A 183 13.86 9.84 16.06
C ARG A 183 12.63 10.48 16.70
N ILE A 184 11.43 9.99 16.38
CA ILE A 184 10.20 10.33 17.13
C ILE A 184 10.23 9.71 18.54
N PHE A 185 11.10 8.72 18.77
CA PHE A 185 11.18 7.92 19.99
C PHE A 185 12.60 7.94 20.58
N PRO A 186 12.90 8.86 21.50
CA PRO A 186 14.08 8.73 22.34
C PRO A 186 13.88 7.50 23.23
N ASP A 187 14.74 6.52 23.05
CA ASP A 187 15.01 5.37 23.93
C ASP A 187 13.86 4.39 24.27
N PRO A 188 14.13 3.07 24.24
CA PRO A 188 13.31 2.05 24.91
C PRO A 188 13.14 2.29 26.42
N LEU A 189 13.97 3.14 27.03
CA LEU A 189 13.90 3.52 28.44
C LEU A 189 12.76 4.52 28.73
N SER A 190 12.22 5.22 27.72
CA SER A 190 11.02 6.06 27.87
C SER A 190 9.71 5.25 28.02
N LEU A 191 9.81 3.92 28.18
CA LEU A 191 8.71 3.02 28.52
C LEU A 191 8.38 3.03 30.03
N GLU A 192 9.15 3.69 30.88
CA GLU A 192 8.85 3.79 32.32
C GLU A 192 7.46 4.38 32.58
N SER A 193 6.98 5.31 31.75
CA SER A 193 5.60 5.82 31.85
C SER A 193 4.54 4.79 31.43
N LEU A 194 4.92 3.78 30.64
CA LEU A 194 4.06 2.65 30.23
C LEU A 194 4.16 1.47 31.21
N GLN A 195 5.17 1.41 32.08
CA GLN A 195 5.29 0.39 33.15
C GLN A 195 4.22 0.57 34.24
N ASN A 196 3.71 1.79 34.42
CA ASN A 196 2.63 2.10 35.37
C ASN A 196 1.23 1.74 34.83
N MET A 197 1.13 1.23 33.61
CA MET A 197 -0.11 0.74 33.02
C MET A 197 -0.36 -0.68 33.54
N PRO A 198 -1.42 -0.96 34.34
CA PRO A 198 -1.64 -2.30 34.88
C PRO A 198 -1.76 -3.37 33.79
N GLY A 199 -0.91 -4.42 33.88
CA GLY A 199 -1.09 -5.68 33.16
C GLY A 199 0.00 -6.08 32.14
N ILE A 200 1.13 -5.37 32.02
CA ILE A 200 2.11 -5.66 30.95
C ILE A 200 3.51 -5.98 31.51
N LYS A 201 3.92 -7.24 31.34
CA LYS A 201 5.34 -7.62 31.22
C LYS A 201 5.92 -6.87 30.02
N SER A 202 7.15 -6.40 30.11
CA SER A 202 7.95 -5.65 29.13
C SER A 202 8.12 -6.27 27.72
N GLU A 203 7.31 -7.25 27.35
CA GLU A 203 7.34 -8.06 26.13
C GLU A 203 6.45 -7.62 24.94
N PRO A 204 5.91 -6.37 24.79
CA PRO A 204 5.42 -5.92 23.48
C PRO A 204 6.51 -5.97 22.39
N LEU A 205 7.77 -6.14 22.81
CA LEU A 205 8.96 -6.31 21.97
C LEU A 205 9.06 -7.67 21.26
N CYS A 206 8.19 -8.64 21.55
CA CYS A 206 8.28 -10.01 21.01
C CYS A 206 7.14 -10.44 20.06
N SER A 207 6.28 -9.53 19.61
CA SER A 207 5.29 -9.89 18.58
C SER A 207 6.00 -10.31 17.29
N ASN A 208 5.78 -11.55 16.87
CA ASN A 208 6.22 -12.08 15.57
C ASN A 208 5.31 -11.64 14.42
N ILE A 209 4.22 -10.92 14.70
CA ILE A 209 3.22 -10.50 13.73
C ILE A 209 3.61 -9.14 13.12
N TYR A 210 4.12 -8.22 13.92
CA TYR A 210 4.40 -6.84 13.50
C TYR A 210 5.89 -6.59 13.27
N SER A 211 6.20 -5.90 12.17
CA SER A 211 7.53 -5.35 11.91
C SER A 211 7.92 -4.34 12.98
N ARG A 212 9.22 -3.99 13.04
CA ARG A 212 9.71 -2.95 13.95
C ARG A 212 9.02 -1.58 13.74
N TYR A 213 8.61 -1.28 12.50
CA TYR A 213 7.98 -0.01 12.15
C TYR A 213 6.52 0.03 12.59
N GLU A 214 5.77 -1.06 12.37
CA GLU A 214 4.40 -1.19 12.87
C GLU A 214 4.37 -1.12 14.41
N ARG A 215 5.31 -1.77 15.09
CA ARG A 215 5.45 -1.66 16.55
C ARG A 215 5.73 -0.23 17.00
N ALA A 216 6.56 0.52 16.27
CA ALA A 216 6.78 1.94 16.57
C ALA A 216 5.49 2.76 16.48
N ILE A 217 4.64 2.50 15.48
CA ILE A 217 3.32 3.14 15.37
C ILE A 217 2.42 2.73 16.54
N LEU A 218 2.35 1.45 16.92
CA LEU A 218 1.55 1.02 18.07
C LEU A 218 1.99 1.70 19.37
N ILE A 219 3.31 1.79 19.62
CA ILE A 219 3.85 2.49 20.80
C ILE A 219 3.45 3.96 20.78
N TRP A 220 3.53 4.61 19.62
CA TRP A 220 3.12 5.99 19.44
C TRP A 220 1.63 6.21 19.75
N LEU A 221 0.76 5.35 19.21
CA LEU A 221 -0.68 5.41 19.46
C LEU A 221 -1.00 5.26 20.96
N ASN A 222 -0.36 4.31 21.64
CA ASN A 222 -0.54 4.12 23.10
C ASN A 222 -0.11 5.35 23.89
N LYS A 223 1.12 5.83 23.69
CA LYS A 223 1.63 7.01 24.41
C LYS A 223 0.75 8.23 24.17
N ASN A 224 0.35 8.44 22.93
CA ASN A 224 -0.43 9.61 22.58
C ASN A 224 -1.87 9.53 23.08
N TYR A 225 -2.52 8.36 23.00
CA TYR A 225 -3.86 8.16 23.53
C TYR A 225 -3.90 8.42 25.04
N GLU A 226 -2.97 7.82 25.81
CA GLU A 226 -2.95 8.00 27.26
C GLU A 226 -2.73 9.46 27.65
N LYS A 227 -1.78 10.14 26.98
CA LYS A 227 -1.51 11.56 27.22
C LYS A 227 -2.72 12.45 26.93
N ASN A 228 -3.45 12.18 25.86
CA ASN A 228 -4.48 13.13 25.37
C ASN A 228 -5.90 12.79 25.82
N ARG A 229 -6.23 11.56 26.26
CA ARG A 229 -7.62 11.21 26.60
C ARG A 229 -8.21 12.09 27.71
N GLN A 230 -7.38 12.46 28.68
CA GLN A 230 -7.76 13.36 29.79
C GLN A 230 -7.97 14.81 29.32
N ILE A 231 -7.32 15.22 28.24
CA ILE A 231 -7.37 16.59 27.71
C ILE A 231 -8.54 16.75 26.73
N VAL A 232 -8.74 15.78 25.83
CA VAL A 232 -9.73 15.87 24.76
C VAL A 232 -11.16 15.76 25.30
N TRP A 233 -11.38 14.91 26.30
CA TRP A 233 -12.72 14.58 26.80
C TRP A 233 -12.99 15.00 28.24
N LYS A 234 -12.19 15.92 28.82
CA LYS A 234 -12.44 16.48 30.16
C LYS A 234 -13.86 17.04 30.33
N ASP A 235 -14.35 17.72 29.29
CA ASP A 235 -15.63 18.45 29.28
C ASP A 235 -16.63 17.75 28.33
N SER A 236 -16.48 16.44 28.13
CA SER A 236 -17.28 15.66 27.18
C SER A 236 -18.77 15.68 27.53
N GLN A 237 -19.60 15.84 26.50
CA GLN A 237 -21.07 15.84 26.63
C GLN A 237 -21.69 14.45 26.41
N ARG A 238 -20.92 13.48 25.91
CA ARG A 238 -21.41 12.16 25.47
C ARG A 238 -20.63 11.02 26.14
N GLY A 239 -20.57 11.10 27.46
CA GLY A 239 -19.82 10.21 28.33
C GLY A 239 -18.70 10.96 29.05
N GLY A 240 -17.98 10.27 29.93
CA GLY A 240 -16.84 10.82 30.66
C GLY A 240 -15.53 10.68 29.89
N ILE A 241 -14.43 10.85 30.62
CA ILE A 241 -13.10 10.57 30.09
C ILE A 241 -13.00 9.08 29.73
N PRO A 242 -12.62 8.72 28.49
CA PRO A 242 -12.49 7.33 28.08
C PRO A 242 -11.55 6.55 29.01
N PRO A 243 -11.81 5.25 29.24
CA PRO A 243 -10.95 4.44 30.08
C PRO A 243 -9.54 4.33 29.48
N MET A 244 -8.58 4.12 30.36
CA MET A 244 -7.24 3.69 29.95
C MET A 244 -7.36 2.36 29.19
N ARG A 245 -6.67 2.20 28.06
CA ARG A 245 -6.63 0.95 27.31
C ARG A 245 -5.32 0.75 26.60
N TRP A 246 -5.09 -0.50 26.20
CA TRP A 246 -3.91 -0.91 25.46
C TRP A 246 -4.26 -1.12 23.98
N ILE A 247 -3.49 -0.49 23.09
CA ILE A 247 -3.65 -0.61 21.63
C ILE A 247 -2.60 -1.61 21.12
N VAL A 248 -3.04 -2.79 20.72
CA VAL A 248 -2.19 -3.89 20.21
C VAL A 248 -2.39 -4.16 18.72
N ASN A 249 -3.47 -3.67 18.13
CA ASN A 249 -3.81 -3.89 16.74
C ASN A 249 -4.27 -2.60 16.03
N PHE A 250 -4.38 -2.67 14.70
CA PHE A 250 -4.83 -1.56 13.86
C PHE A 250 -6.28 -1.73 13.39
N ASP A 251 -7.01 -2.70 13.96
CA ASP A 251 -8.39 -3.01 13.59
C ASP A 251 -9.35 -2.74 14.76
N GLN A 252 -9.48 -3.67 15.69
CA GLN A 252 -10.50 -3.61 16.75
C GLN A 252 -10.24 -2.46 17.72
N ASP A 253 -8.97 -2.17 18.04
CA ASP A 253 -8.60 -1.15 19.02
C ASP A 253 -8.72 0.28 18.47
N LEU A 254 -8.87 0.43 17.15
CA LEU A 254 -9.08 1.70 16.46
C LEU A 254 -10.54 1.92 16.05
N LEU A 255 -11.40 0.91 16.23
CA LEU A 255 -12.76 0.87 15.68
C LEU A 255 -13.66 2.02 16.15
N ASP A 256 -13.50 2.46 17.40
CA ASP A 256 -14.29 3.57 17.97
C ASP A 256 -13.81 4.96 17.59
N GLY A 257 -12.68 5.05 16.90
CA GLY A 257 -12.07 6.30 16.47
C GLY A 257 -11.45 7.14 17.58
N LEU A 258 -11.53 6.75 18.86
CA LEU A 258 -11.02 7.57 19.97
C LEU A 258 -9.50 7.68 19.94
N VAL A 259 -8.80 6.59 19.59
CA VAL A 259 -7.34 6.61 19.45
C VAL A 259 -6.89 7.54 18.32
N LEU A 260 -7.58 7.49 17.18
CA LEU A 260 -7.31 8.38 16.04
C LEU A 260 -7.61 9.85 16.38
N ALA A 261 -8.71 10.11 17.11
CA ALA A 261 -9.08 11.45 17.55
C ALA A 261 -8.06 12.03 18.52
N ALA A 262 -7.59 11.23 19.50
CA ALA A 262 -6.51 11.61 20.39
C ALA A 262 -5.22 11.92 19.61
N GLN A 263 -4.95 11.15 18.54
CA GLN A 263 -3.82 11.41 17.66
C GLN A 263 -3.92 12.74 16.94
N MET A 264 -5.05 13.03 16.31
CA MET A 264 -5.28 14.30 15.64
C MET A 264 -5.27 15.48 16.62
N ALA A 265 -5.89 15.32 17.78
CA ALA A 265 -5.94 16.36 18.81
C ALA A 265 -4.56 16.78 19.33
N SER A 266 -3.59 15.85 19.34
CA SER A 266 -2.22 16.15 19.77
C SER A 266 -1.51 17.15 18.84
N TYR A 267 -1.85 17.16 17.55
CA TYR A 267 -1.27 18.07 16.54
C TYR A 267 -2.20 19.23 16.21
N CYS A 268 -3.51 19.03 16.34
CA CYS A 268 -4.55 20.00 15.99
C CYS A 268 -5.51 20.19 17.18
N PRO A 269 -5.05 20.75 18.32
CA PRO A 269 -5.85 20.88 19.53
C PRO A 269 -7.09 21.77 19.34
N TYR A 270 -7.08 22.67 18.36
CA TYR A 270 -8.22 23.51 18.00
C TYR A 270 -9.44 22.71 17.46
N LEU A 271 -9.24 21.45 17.06
CA LEU A 271 -10.34 20.56 16.66
C LEU A 271 -11.09 19.96 17.86
N ILE A 272 -10.52 20.00 19.07
CA ILE A 272 -11.13 19.44 20.27
C ILE A 272 -12.51 20.05 20.54
N PRO A 273 -12.66 21.38 20.73
CA PRO A 273 -13.96 21.98 21.07
C PRO A 273 -14.98 21.90 19.92
N THR A 274 -14.53 21.79 18.68
CA THR A 274 -15.40 21.82 17.50
C THR A 274 -15.84 20.43 17.02
N HIS A 275 -14.99 19.41 17.19
CA HIS A 275 -15.18 18.07 16.66
C HIS A 275 -15.11 17.01 17.77
N PHE A 276 -13.95 16.81 18.39
CA PHE A 276 -13.69 15.60 19.18
C PHE A 276 -14.47 15.52 20.50
N ILE A 277 -14.84 16.67 21.09
CA ILE A 277 -15.71 16.73 22.28
C ILE A 277 -17.11 16.13 22.05
N LYS A 278 -17.53 15.98 20.78
CA LYS A 278 -18.84 15.45 20.37
C LYS A 278 -18.84 13.94 20.14
N MET A 279 -17.70 13.27 20.32
CA MET A 279 -17.58 11.82 20.16
C MET A 279 -18.15 11.08 21.37
N TYR A 280 -18.71 9.89 21.13
CA TYR A 280 -19.06 8.96 22.20
C TYR A 280 -17.80 8.34 22.78
N THR A 281 -17.60 8.45 24.09
CA THR A 281 -16.40 7.95 24.78
C THR A 281 -16.49 6.49 25.25
N ASP A 282 -17.70 5.93 25.25
CA ASP A 282 -17.99 4.51 25.48
C ASP A 282 -19.02 4.01 24.44
N PRO A 283 -18.65 3.92 23.14
CA PRO A 283 -19.58 3.50 22.10
C PRO A 283 -19.87 2.00 22.18
N ARG A 284 -21.16 1.65 22.15
CA ARG A 284 -21.66 0.26 22.26
C ARG A 284 -22.48 -0.19 21.06
N THR A 285 -22.95 0.74 20.23
CA THR A 285 -23.78 0.44 19.06
C THR A 285 -23.09 0.86 17.78
N HIS A 286 -23.43 0.20 16.66
CA HIS A 286 -22.84 0.50 15.35
C HIS A 286 -23.03 1.97 14.94
N GLU A 287 -24.16 2.56 15.30
CA GLU A 287 -24.48 3.96 15.03
C GLU A 287 -23.54 4.91 15.79
N GLN A 288 -23.11 4.55 17.00
CA GLN A 288 -22.15 5.34 17.76
C GLN A 288 -20.74 5.23 17.18
N PHE A 289 -20.32 4.03 16.74
CA PHE A 289 -19.07 3.85 15.99
C PHE A 289 -19.06 4.65 14.68
N LEU A 290 -20.18 4.61 13.95
CA LEU A 290 -20.38 5.38 12.71
C LEU A 290 -20.35 6.89 12.97
N HIS A 291 -21.05 7.37 14.01
CA HIS A 291 -21.03 8.78 14.41
C HIS A 291 -19.61 9.27 14.71
N ASN A 292 -18.83 8.50 15.48
CA ASN A 292 -17.44 8.83 15.78
C ASN A 292 -16.57 8.88 14.51
N SER A 293 -16.75 7.90 13.61
CA SER A 293 -16.04 7.85 12.32
C SER A 293 -16.35 9.07 11.45
N LEU A 294 -17.61 9.52 11.41
CA LEU A 294 -18.02 10.72 10.68
C LEU A 294 -17.41 12.00 11.29
N ILE A 295 -17.24 12.07 12.62
CA ILE A 295 -16.52 13.18 13.25
C ILE A 295 -15.05 13.19 12.82
N LEU A 296 -14.39 12.04 12.81
CA LEU A 296 -13.00 11.94 12.34
C LEU A 296 -12.86 12.39 10.89
N VAL A 297 -13.72 11.94 9.99
CA VAL A 297 -13.69 12.36 8.57
C VAL A 297 -13.90 13.86 8.44
N LYS A 298 -14.87 14.44 9.15
CA LYS A 298 -15.07 15.90 9.15
C LYS A 298 -13.85 16.65 9.69
N ALA A 299 -13.20 16.13 10.73
CA ALA A 299 -11.99 16.72 11.29
C ALA A 299 -10.82 16.63 10.30
N LEU A 300 -10.68 15.52 9.56
CA LEU A 300 -9.67 15.34 8.51
C LEU A 300 -9.89 16.32 7.36
N HIS A 301 -11.15 16.51 6.94
CA HIS A 301 -11.52 17.52 5.93
C HIS A 301 -11.21 18.94 6.40
N ALA A 302 -11.47 19.27 7.67
CA ALA A 302 -11.19 20.59 8.23
C ALA A 302 -9.69 20.96 8.19
N ILE A 303 -8.79 19.97 8.17
CA ILE A 303 -7.33 20.19 8.08
C ILE A 303 -6.76 19.90 6.68
N ASN A 304 -7.62 19.73 5.67
CA ASN A 304 -7.24 19.35 4.30
C ASN A 304 -6.44 18.05 4.18
N LEU A 305 -6.65 17.10 5.11
CA LEU A 305 -6.08 15.76 5.05
C LEU A 305 -7.11 14.78 4.47
N ASP A 306 -7.49 14.99 3.22
CA ASP A 306 -8.48 14.14 2.54
C ASP A 306 -7.80 12.87 1.99
N ILE A 307 -7.90 11.78 2.73
CA ILE A 307 -7.32 10.47 2.38
C ILE A 307 -8.37 9.57 1.68
N ASP A 308 -9.47 10.14 1.16
CA ASP A 308 -10.60 9.40 0.55
C ASP A 308 -11.12 8.26 1.46
N ILE A 309 -11.10 8.49 2.78
CA ILE A 309 -11.66 7.58 3.76
C ILE A 309 -13.18 7.72 3.70
N LYS A 310 -13.84 6.77 3.03
CA LYS A 310 -15.30 6.67 2.99
C LYS A 310 -15.77 5.79 4.15
N VAL A 311 -16.69 6.33 4.96
CA VAL A 311 -17.36 5.61 6.04
C VAL A 311 -18.56 4.85 5.51
#